data_AF-A0A3D5D612-F1
#
_entry.id   AF-A0A3D5D612-F1
#
_cell.length_a   1.000
_cell.length_b   1.000
_cell.length_c   1.000
_cell.angle_alpha   90.00
_cell.angle_beta   90.00
_cell.angle_gamma   90.00
#
_symmetry.space_group_name_H-M   'P 1'
#
loop_
_entity.id
_entity.type
_entity.pdbx_description
1 polymer ?
#
loop_
_entity_poly.entity_id
_entity_poly.type
_entity_poly.pdbx_seq_one_letter_code
_entity_poly.pdbx_strand_id
1 'polypeptide(L)'
;TFKAATAALDNKVFSGARERPVGVPRHLKGKDAALFRKGAEIYSREAHCATCHQPNGGGLPAAGFPPIAGTEWMLKDDERLIKLTLKGLIGPITVKGVKYPGQVPMTPFEHLLKDDEIAAVLTFARNSFGNKASPISAEQVAKVRAVMKDKKDLYNVEDLLKEHPLGK
;
A
#
# COMPACT_ATOMS: atom_id res chain seq x y z
N THR A 1 -11.47 54.66 -29.76
CA THR A 1 -12.61 53.76 -29.51
C THR A 1 -12.17 52.32 -29.65
N PHE A 2 -11.81 51.65 -28.55
CA PHE A 2 -12.02 50.20 -28.38
C PHE A 2 -12.13 49.93 -26.88
N LYS A 3 -13.26 49.33 -26.51
CA LYS A 3 -13.79 49.21 -25.15
C LYS A 3 -13.16 47.98 -24.50
N ALA A 4 -12.66 48.13 -23.28
CA ALA A 4 -12.20 47.01 -22.45
C ALA A 4 -13.37 46.05 -22.18
N ALA A 5 -13.13 44.75 -22.39
CA ALA A 5 -14.02 43.68 -21.96
C ALA A 5 -13.29 42.84 -20.91
N THR A 6 -13.51 43.18 -19.65
CA THR A 6 -13.25 42.32 -18.49
C THR A 6 -14.25 41.17 -18.52
N ALA A 7 -13.80 39.99 -18.92
CA ALA A 7 -14.56 38.76 -18.71
C ALA A 7 -14.30 38.29 -17.27
N ALA A 8 -15.35 38.35 -16.45
CA ALA A 8 -15.37 37.66 -15.16
C ALA A 8 -15.24 36.16 -15.41
N LEU A 9 -14.16 35.57 -14.92
CA LEU A 9 -14.02 34.12 -14.85
C LEU A 9 -14.88 33.64 -13.68
N ASP A 10 -16.07 33.15 -13.99
CA ASP A 10 -16.93 32.45 -13.06
C ASP A 10 -16.16 31.27 -12.45
N ASN A 11 -15.94 31.37 -11.14
CA ASN A 11 -15.31 30.35 -10.32
C ASN A 11 -16.30 29.18 -10.12
N LYS A 12 -16.48 28.36 -11.16
CA LYS A 12 -17.10 27.03 -11.08
C LYS A 12 -16.04 25.97 -11.41
N VAL A 13 -15.00 25.91 -10.59
CA VAL A 13 -14.10 24.76 -10.57
C VAL A 13 -14.84 23.61 -9.89
N PHE A 14 -15.34 22.69 -10.74
CA PHE A 14 -15.65 21.28 -10.47
C PHE A 14 -15.83 20.89 -9.00
N SER A 15 -17.01 21.13 -8.44
CA SER A 15 -17.47 20.38 -7.28
C SER A 15 -18.20 19.13 -7.79
N GLY A 16 -17.79 17.95 -7.31
CA GLY A 16 -18.72 16.82 -7.25
C GLY A 16 -18.44 15.55 -8.07
N ALA A 17 -17.21 15.24 -8.48
CA ALA A 17 -16.88 13.83 -8.71
C ALA A 17 -16.78 13.13 -7.34
N ARG A 18 -17.92 12.80 -6.73
CA ARG A 18 -17.94 11.82 -5.64
C ARG A 18 -17.45 10.51 -6.24
N GLU A 19 -16.20 10.16 -5.98
CA GLU A 19 -15.66 8.84 -6.33
C GLU A 19 -16.65 7.79 -5.84
N ARG A 20 -17.06 6.89 -6.75
CA ARG A 20 -17.95 5.80 -6.37
C ARG A 20 -17.28 5.01 -5.25
N PRO A 21 -17.98 4.68 -4.16
CA PRO A 21 -17.40 3.91 -3.08
C PRO A 21 -16.76 2.64 -3.62
N VAL A 22 -15.50 2.40 -3.26
CA VAL A 22 -14.78 1.21 -3.69
C VAL A 22 -15.59 -0.03 -3.31
N GLY A 23 -15.85 -0.88 -4.30
CA GLY A 23 -16.66 -2.08 -4.12
C GLY A 23 -16.02 -3.03 -3.11
N VAL A 24 -16.67 -3.21 -1.97
CA VAL A 24 -16.16 -4.07 -0.90
C VAL A 24 -16.34 -5.54 -1.28
N PRO A 25 -15.30 -6.38 -1.19
CA PRO A 25 -15.42 -7.82 -1.38
C PRO A 25 -16.46 -8.44 -0.44
N ARG A 26 -17.28 -9.36 -0.96
CA ARG A 26 -18.44 -9.94 -0.22
C ARG A 26 -18.10 -10.59 1.12
N HIS A 27 -16.86 -11.08 1.28
CA HIS A 27 -16.40 -11.73 2.51
C HIS A 27 -16.00 -10.73 3.60
N LEU A 28 -15.79 -9.46 3.27
CA LEU A 28 -15.50 -8.40 4.24
C LEU A 28 -16.81 -7.74 4.67
N LYS A 29 -17.12 -7.82 5.97
CA LYS A 29 -18.36 -7.31 6.56
C LYS A 29 -18.08 -6.42 7.76
N GLY A 30 -19.05 -5.60 8.14
CA GLY A 30 -18.98 -4.76 9.34
C GLY A 30 -17.70 -3.92 9.40
N LYS A 31 -16.93 -4.10 10.48
CA LYS A 31 -15.66 -3.39 10.70
C LYS A 31 -14.64 -3.63 9.59
N ASP A 32 -14.57 -4.83 9.02
CA ASP A 32 -13.58 -5.16 7.97
C ASP A 32 -13.92 -4.47 6.64
N ALA A 33 -15.22 -4.27 6.37
CA ALA A 33 -15.68 -3.50 5.21
C ALA A 33 -15.35 -2.00 5.36
N ALA A 34 -15.42 -1.46 6.57
CA ALA A 34 -15.00 -0.10 6.86
C ALA A 34 -13.47 0.05 6.74
N LEU A 35 -12.73 -0.92 7.29
CA LEU A 35 -11.28 -0.99 7.23
C LEU A 35 -10.78 -1.05 5.77
N PHE A 36 -11.39 -1.88 4.94
CA PHE A 36 -11.10 -1.97 3.51
C PHE A 36 -11.30 -0.65 2.76
N ARG A 37 -12.41 0.05 3.02
CA ARG A 37 -12.70 1.35 2.39
C ARG A 37 -11.69 2.42 2.81
N LYS A 38 -11.34 2.47 4.09
CA LYS A 38 -10.27 3.36 4.58
C LYS A 38 -8.93 3.04 3.91
N GLY A 39 -8.62 1.76 3.77
CA GLY A 39 -7.40 1.32 3.10
C GLY A 39 -7.31 1.74 1.65
N ALA A 40 -8.44 1.77 0.92
CA ALA A 40 -8.49 2.20 -0.47
C ALA A 40 -8.16 3.70 -0.63
N GLU A 41 -8.63 4.53 0.30
CA GLU A 41 -8.29 5.95 0.35
C GLU A 41 -6.79 6.14 0.60
N ILE A 42 -6.23 5.48 1.64
CA ILE A 42 -4.80 5.55 1.97
C ILE A 42 -3.93 5.06 0.82
N TYR A 43 -4.31 3.95 0.16
CA TYR A 43 -3.58 3.39 -0.97
C TYR A 43 -3.42 4.40 -2.11
N SER A 44 -4.45 5.23 -2.31
CA SER A 44 -4.55 6.18 -3.41
C SER A 44 -3.94 7.55 -3.10
N ARG A 45 -3.50 7.79 -1.86
CA ARG A 45 -2.81 9.03 -1.47
C ARG A 45 -1.54 9.22 -2.30
N GLU A 46 -1.22 10.46 -2.62
CA GLU A 46 0.02 10.80 -3.30
C GLU A 46 1.24 10.35 -2.49
N ALA A 47 2.28 9.89 -3.19
CA ALA A 47 3.51 9.35 -2.61
C ALA A 47 3.32 8.13 -1.67
N HIS A 48 2.13 7.50 -1.68
CA HIS A 48 1.88 6.24 -0.98
C HIS A 48 1.99 5.06 -1.95
N CYS A 49 1.07 4.11 -1.85
CA CYS A 49 1.21 2.79 -2.45
C CYS A 49 0.95 2.82 -3.97
N ALA A 50 -0.10 3.51 -4.42
CA ALA A 50 -0.50 3.54 -5.82
C ALA A 50 0.55 4.20 -6.74
N THR A 51 1.35 5.13 -6.22
CA THR A 51 2.40 5.82 -6.99
C THR A 51 3.41 4.82 -7.56
N CYS A 52 3.79 3.79 -6.80
CA CYS A 52 4.77 2.79 -7.23
C CYS A 52 4.10 1.48 -7.68
N HIS A 53 3.13 0.98 -6.92
CA HIS A 53 2.48 -0.30 -7.20
C HIS A 53 1.33 -0.21 -8.22
N GLN A 54 1.02 0.99 -8.70
CA GLN A 54 -0.04 1.34 -9.65
C GLN A 54 -1.46 1.10 -9.11
N PRO A 55 -2.49 1.81 -9.61
CA PRO A 55 -3.87 1.64 -9.13
C PRO A 55 -4.44 0.22 -9.24
N ASN A 56 -3.86 -0.62 -10.11
CA ASN A 56 -4.26 -2.01 -10.30
C ASN A 56 -3.36 -3.02 -9.55
N GLY A 57 -2.40 -2.56 -8.74
CA GLY A 57 -1.45 -3.43 -8.04
C GLY A 57 -0.44 -4.16 -8.96
N GLY A 58 -0.37 -3.79 -10.24
CA GLY A 58 0.49 -4.42 -11.24
C GLY A 58 1.95 -3.96 -11.20
N GLY A 59 2.27 -2.93 -10.42
CA GLY A 59 3.60 -2.33 -10.40
C GLY A 59 4.00 -1.72 -11.74
N LEU A 60 5.28 -1.40 -11.87
CA LEU A 60 5.88 -0.89 -13.09
C LEU A 60 7.26 -1.54 -13.26
N PRO A 61 7.33 -2.78 -13.81
CA PRO A 61 8.56 -3.56 -13.84
C PRO A 61 9.73 -2.86 -14.54
N ALA A 62 9.46 -2.10 -15.61
CA ALA A 62 10.46 -1.33 -16.32
C ALA A 62 11.12 -0.23 -15.45
N ALA A 63 10.41 0.28 -14.43
CA ALA A 63 10.93 1.25 -13.47
C ALA A 63 11.42 0.60 -12.16
N GLY A 64 11.41 -0.74 -12.08
CA GLY A 64 11.84 -1.47 -10.89
C GLY A 64 10.80 -1.57 -9.77
N PHE A 65 9.53 -1.24 -10.03
CA PHE A 65 8.46 -1.37 -9.03
C PHE A 65 7.72 -2.70 -9.18
N PRO A 66 7.79 -3.61 -8.18
CA PRO A 66 7.19 -4.93 -8.31
C PRO A 66 5.65 -4.90 -8.20
N PRO A 67 4.96 -5.87 -8.82
CA PRO A 67 3.53 -6.06 -8.59
C PRO A 67 3.26 -6.55 -7.17
N ILE A 68 2.07 -6.24 -6.66
CA ILE A 68 1.52 -6.78 -5.41
C ILE A 68 0.28 -7.66 -5.67
N ALA A 69 -0.24 -7.65 -6.89
CA ALA A 69 -1.36 -8.48 -7.32
C ALA A 69 -0.95 -9.96 -7.46
N GLY A 70 -1.60 -10.82 -6.67
CA GLY A 70 -1.43 -12.27 -6.69
C GLY A 70 -0.04 -12.74 -6.29
N THR A 71 0.58 -12.09 -5.30
CA THR A 71 1.94 -12.43 -4.84
C THR A 71 1.94 -13.09 -3.47
N GLU A 72 2.89 -14.01 -3.25
CA GLU A 72 3.10 -14.62 -1.94
C GLU A 72 3.54 -13.61 -0.87
N TRP A 73 4.22 -12.54 -1.30
CA TRP A 73 4.56 -11.39 -0.48
C TRP A 73 3.32 -10.76 0.16
N MET A 74 2.22 -10.66 -0.59
CA MET A 74 0.98 -10.10 -0.11
C MET A 74 0.11 -11.10 0.66
N LEU A 75 0.14 -12.39 0.28
CA LEU A 75 -0.90 -13.35 0.70
C LEU A 75 -0.52 -14.28 1.86
N LYS A 76 0.78 -14.48 2.15
CA LYS A 76 1.23 -15.59 3.01
C LYS A 76 1.52 -15.18 4.46
N ASP A 77 2.44 -14.24 4.67
CA ASP A 77 2.94 -13.89 6.00
C ASP A 77 2.59 -12.44 6.34
N ASP A 78 1.68 -12.28 7.31
CA ASP A 78 1.21 -10.97 7.76
C ASP A 78 2.30 -10.18 8.47
N GLU A 79 3.13 -10.83 9.29
CA GLU A 79 4.20 -10.18 10.04
C GLU A 79 5.28 -9.66 9.11
N ARG A 80 5.66 -10.44 8.08
CA ARG A 80 6.56 -9.99 7.02
C ARG A 80 6.03 -8.74 6.34
N LEU A 81 4.75 -8.76 5.96
CA LEU A 81 4.12 -7.64 5.25
C LEU A 81 4.06 -6.38 6.13
N ILE A 82 3.78 -6.53 7.42
CA ILE A 82 3.77 -5.41 8.36
C ILE A 82 5.19 -4.88 8.58
N LYS A 83 6.18 -5.74 8.80
CA LYS A 83 7.60 -5.37 9.00
C LYS A 83 8.14 -4.56 7.83
N LEU A 84 7.96 -5.04 6.60
CA LEU A 84 8.42 -4.32 5.41
C LEU A 84 7.68 -3.00 5.21
N THR A 85 6.39 -2.92 5.57
CA THR A 85 5.62 -1.66 5.43
C THR A 85 6.08 -0.60 6.42
N LEU A 86 6.33 -1.01 7.66
CA LEU A 86 6.83 -0.11 8.71
C LEU A 86 8.22 0.42 8.36
N LYS A 87 9.16 -0.49 8.06
CA LYS A 87 10.58 -0.14 7.95
C LYS A 87 11.08 0.01 6.52
N GLY A 88 10.21 -0.12 5.52
CA GLY A 88 10.63 -0.12 4.13
C GLY A 88 11.42 -1.38 3.76
N LEU A 89 11.87 -1.45 2.50
CA LEU A 89 12.55 -2.62 1.95
C LEU A 89 13.60 -2.20 0.93
N ILE A 90 14.79 -2.79 0.97
CA ILE A 90 15.88 -2.53 0.03
C ILE A 90 16.58 -3.83 -0.38
N GLY A 91 17.14 -3.84 -1.59
CA GLY A 91 17.97 -4.92 -2.10
C GLY A 91 17.24 -5.86 -3.07
N PRO A 92 17.97 -6.81 -3.68
CA PRO A 92 17.44 -7.64 -4.76
C PRO A 92 16.24 -8.47 -4.31
N ILE A 93 15.15 -8.43 -5.07
CA ILE A 93 13.92 -9.17 -4.78
C ILE A 93 13.42 -9.90 -6.02
N THR A 94 12.87 -11.10 -5.83
CA THR A 94 12.18 -11.83 -6.90
C THR A 94 10.68 -11.85 -6.63
N VAL A 95 9.89 -11.39 -7.60
CA VAL A 95 8.43 -11.38 -7.52
C VAL A 95 7.87 -11.99 -8.79
N LYS A 96 7.10 -13.08 -8.63
CA LYS A 96 6.52 -13.87 -9.75
C LYS A 96 7.57 -14.26 -10.82
N GLY A 97 8.75 -14.67 -10.37
CA GLY A 97 9.86 -15.09 -11.24
C GLY A 97 10.67 -13.94 -11.87
N VAL A 98 10.24 -12.69 -11.72
CA VAL A 98 10.97 -11.52 -12.22
C VAL A 98 11.91 -11.00 -11.13
N LYS A 99 13.18 -10.79 -11.48
CA LYS A 99 14.19 -10.21 -10.60
C LYS A 99 14.15 -8.69 -10.68
N TYR A 100 14.10 -8.05 -9.52
CA TYR A 100 14.19 -6.61 -9.34
C TYR A 100 15.50 -6.31 -8.62
N PRO A 101 16.36 -5.43 -9.15
CA PRO A 101 17.62 -5.06 -8.51
C PRO A 101 17.45 -4.43 -7.12
N GLY A 102 16.28 -3.82 -6.85
CA GLY A 102 15.96 -3.21 -5.56
C GLY A 102 16.85 -2.04 -5.18
N GLN A 103 17.27 -1.26 -6.17
CA GLN A 103 18.08 -0.04 -5.98
C GLN A 103 17.25 1.13 -5.47
N VAL A 104 15.96 1.18 -5.83
CA VAL A 104 15.00 2.13 -5.28
C VAL A 104 14.37 1.48 -4.04
N PRO A 105 14.60 2.01 -2.84
CA PRO A 105 14.00 1.47 -1.63
C PRO A 105 12.48 1.66 -1.64
N MET A 106 11.77 0.70 -1.06
CA MET A 106 10.39 0.92 -0.64
C MET A 106 10.40 1.83 0.59
N THR A 107 9.69 2.95 0.52
CA THR A 107 9.63 3.94 1.61
C THR A 107 9.08 3.33 2.90
N PRO A 108 9.70 3.61 4.07
CA PRO A 108 9.14 3.24 5.37
C PRO A 108 7.92 4.09 5.72
N PHE A 109 6.81 3.46 6.09
CA PHE A 109 5.58 4.16 6.49
C PHE A 109 5.40 4.28 8.01
N GLU A 110 6.36 3.82 8.82
CA GLU A 110 6.29 3.86 10.28
C GLU A 110 5.92 5.24 10.83
N HIS A 111 6.53 6.31 10.34
CA HIS A 111 6.26 7.67 10.85
C HIS A 111 5.17 8.42 10.07
N LEU A 112 4.68 7.83 8.97
CA LEU A 112 3.69 8.45 8.08
C LEU A 112 2.27 7.96 8.39
N LEU A 113 2.14 6.71 8.83
CA LEU A 113 0.85 6.06 9.05
C LEU A 113 0.76 5.46 10.46
N LYS A 114 -0.39 5.66 11.09
CA LYS A 114 -0.76 5.02 12.36
C LYS A 114 -1.07 3.53 12.16
N ASP A 115 -1.15 2.79 13.26
CA ASP A 115 -1.40 1.34 13.24
C ASP A 115 -2.70 0.96 12.52
N ASP A 116 -3.76 1.73 12.75
CA ASP A 116 -5.05 1.54 12.12
C ASP A 116 -5.04 1.89 10.62
N GLU A 117 -4.20 2.83 10.20
CA GLU A 117 -4.01 3.18 8.78
C GLU A 117 -3.19 2.12 8.04
N ILE A 118 -2.12 1.61 8.65
CA ILE A 118 -1.35 0.49 8.09
C ILE A 118 -2.23 -0.75 7.99
N ALA A 119 -2.97 -1.09 9.05
CA ALA A 119 -3.93 -2.19 9.03
C ALA A 119 -4.95 -2.04 7.90
N ALA A 120 -5.45 -0.82 7.68
CA ALA A 120 -6.40 -0.51 6.63
C ALA A 120 -5.80 -0.74 5.24
N VAL A 121 -4.66 -0.13 4.92
CA VAL A 121 -4.07 -0.20 3.58
C VAL A 121 -3.60 -1.61 3.23
N LEU A 122 -3.06 -2.35 4.21
CA LEU A 122 -2.67 -3.74 3.99
C LEU A 122 -3.90 -4.65 3.81
N THR A 123 -4.97 -4.43 4.57
CA THR A 123 -6.25 -5.14 4.36
C THR A 123 -6.81 -4.89 2.96
N PHE A 124 -6.76 -3.64 2.50
CA PHE A 124 -7.18 -3.28 1.14
C PHE A 124 -6.33 -3.98 0.08
N ALA A 125 -5.00 -3.90 0.18
CA ALA A 125 -4.10 -4.53 -0.78
C ALA A 125 -4.23 -6.07 -0.83
N ARG A 126 -4.45 -6.71 0.33
CA ARG A 126 -4.69 -8.15 0.48
C ARG A 126 -6.04 -8.63 -0.06
N ASN A 127 -6.97 -7.72 -0.34
CA ASN A 127 -8.32 -8.03 -0.79
C ASN A 127 -8.71 -7.30 -2.09
N SER A 128 -7.70 -6.79 -2.80
CA SER A 128 -7.84 -6.09 -4.09
C SER A 128 -6.99 -6.77 -5.16
N PHE A 129 -7.17 -6.38 -6.42
CA PHE A 129 -6.32 -6.87 -7.53
C PHE A 129 -6.36 -8.40 -7.73
N GLY A 130 -7.47 -9.03 -7.34
CA GLY A 130 -7.61 -10.50 -7.34
C GLY A 130 -7.04 -11.19 -6.10
N ASN A 131 -6.45 -10.44 -5.16
CA ASN A 131 -6.03 -10.96 -3.87
C ASN A 131 -7.25 -11.27 -2.98
N LYS A 132 -7.10 -12.30 -2.15
CA LYS A 132 -8.07 -12.66 -1.12
C LYS A 132 -7.32 -13.26 0.07
N ALA A 133 -7.25 -12.52 1.17
CA ALA A 133 -6.67 -12.99 2.42
C ALA A 133 -7.33 -12.32 3.62
N SER A 134 -7.04 -12.84 4.82
CA SER A 134 -7.57 -12.29 6.07
C SER A 134 -7.19 -10.80 6.23
N PRO A 135 -8.09 -9.98 6.80
CA PRO A 135 -7.75 -8.61 7.21
C PRO A 135 -6.61 -8.58 8.21
N ILE A 136 -5.81 -7.52 8.16
CA ILE A 136 -4.80 -7.22 9.18
C ILE A 136 -5.43 -6.24 10.17
N SER A 137 -5.33 -6.54 11.46
CA SER A 137 -5.85 -5.72 12.55
C SER A 137 -4.84 -4.67 13.03
N ALA A 138 -5.33 -3.59 13.64
CA ALA A 138 -4.47 -2.55 14.22
C ALA A 138 -3.61 -3.11 15.36
N GLU A 139 -4.12 -4.08 16.12
CA GLU A 139 -3.43 -4.73 17.22
C GLU A 139 -2.23 -5.57 16.72
N GLN A 140 -2.37 -6.25 15.57
CA GLN A 140 -1.25 -6.93 14.92
C GLN A 140 -0.15 -5.93 14.52
N VAL A 141 -0.53 -4.80 13.94
CA VAL A 141 0.44 -3.76 13.55
C VAL A 141 1.14 -3.17 14.76
N ALA A 142 0.39 -2.82 15.81
CA ALA A 142 0.94 -2.28 17.05
C ALA A 142 1.95 -3.24 17.70
N LYS A 143 1.63 -4.54 17.73
CA LYS A 143 2.54 -5.58 18.25
C LYS A 143 3.85 -5.62 17.46
N VAL A 144 3.78 -5.65 16.13
CA VAL A 144 4.98 -5.66 15.29
C VAL A 144 5.76 -4.36 15.44
N ARG A 145 5.10 -3.20 15.44
CA ARG A 145 5.74 -1.90 15.64
C ARG A 145 6.52 -1.83 16.96
N ALA A 146 5.95 -2.35 18.05
CA ALA A 146 6.62 -2.39 19.35
C ALA A 146 7.90 -3.23 19.33
N VAL A 147 7.88 -4.39 18.64
CA VAL A 147 9.07 -5.24 18.43
C VAL A 147 10.11 -4.53 17.56
N MET A 148 9.66 -3.71 16.62
CA MET A 148 10.52 -3.06 15.64
C MET A 148 11.08 -1.69 16.06
N LYS A 149 10.77 -1.21 17.27
CA LYS A 149 11.11 0.16 17.73
C LYS A 149 12.60 0.51 17.62
N ASP A 150 13.48 -0.46 17.82
CA ASP A 150 14.93 -0.23 17.87
C ASP A 150 15.62 -0.36 16.50
N LYS A 151 14.92 -0.89 15.49
CA LYS A 151 15.44 -0.96 14.12
C LYS A 151 15.28 0.39 13.43
N LYS A 152 16.38 1.03 13.05
CA LYS A 152 16.37 2.36 12.40
C LYS A 152 16.56 2.28 10.89
N ASP A 153 17.24 1.25 10.40
CA ASP A 153 17.54 1.08 8.99
C ASP A 153 16.43 0.30 8.26
N LEU A 154 16.40 0.44 6.93
CA LEU A 154 15.53 -0.35 6.06
C LEU A 154 15.70 -1.86 6.28
N TYR A 155 14.67 -2.64 5.98
CA TYR A 155 14.85 -4.09 5.88
C TYR A 155 15.60 -4.46 4.60
N ASN A 156 16.63 -5.28 4.73
CA ASN A 156 17.19 -5.99 3.60
C ASN A 156 16.28 -7.17 3.23
N VAL A 157 16.06 -7.40 1.94
CA VAL A 157 15.24 -8.53 1.45
C VAL A 157 15.75 -9.88 1.94
N GLU A 158 17.07 -10.10 1.96
CA GLU A 158 17.67 -11.36 2.38
C GLU A 158 17.39 -11.66 3.86
N ASP A 159 17.62 -10.67 4.72
CA ASP A 159 17.41 -10.82 6.17
C ASP A 159 15.93 -11.00 6.50
N LEU A 160 15.06 -10.24 5.84
CA LEU A 160 13.62 -10.41 6.00
C LEU A 160 13.15 -11.80 5.58
N LEU A 161 13.73 -12.38 4.52
CA LEU A 161 13.40 -13.74 4.07
C LEU A 161 14.01 -14.84 4.94
N LYS A 162 15.12 -14.59 5.63
CA LYS A 162 15.64 -15.51 6.66
C LYS A 162 14.68 -15.61 7.84
N GLU A 163 14.14 -14.47 8.30
CA GLU A 163 13.12 -14.42 9.35
C GLU A 163 11.78 -14.99 8.87
N HIS A 164 11.35 -14.61 7.65
CA HIS A 164 10.03 -14.88 7.09
C HIS A 164 10.12 -15.42 5.64
N PRO A 165 10.46 -16.71 5.46
CA PRO A 165 10.65 -17.28 4.13
C PRO A 165 9.35 -17.33 3.29
N LEU A 166 9.50 -17.34 1.98
CA LEU A 166 8.39 -17.58 1.04
C LEU A 166 8.01 -19.07 1.02
N GLY A 167 6.76 -19.38 0.69
CA GLY A 167 6.30 -20.76 0.50
C GLY A 167 6.07 -21.60 1.77
N LYS A 168 6.11 -21.01 2.97
CA LYS A 168 5.56 -21.65 4.18
C LYS A 168 4.05 -21.48 4.28
#